data_AF-A0A5P9NFH5-F1
#
_entry.id   AF-A0A5P9NFH5-F1
#
_cell.length_a   1.000
_cell.length_b   1.000
_cell.length_c   1.000
_cell.angle_alpha   90.00
_cell.angle_beta   90.00
_cell.angle_gamma   90.00
#
_symmetry.space_group_name_H-M   'P 1'
#
loop_
_entity.id
_entity.type
_entity.pdbx_description
1 polymer ?
#
loop_
_entity_poly.entity_id
_entity_poly.type
_entity_poly.pdbx_seq_one_letter_code
_entity_poly.pdbx_strand_id
1 'polypeptide(L)'
;MRLDSVRFLCAALCLCAFCSVAWAEAVPGPVEASRYQRTVSALTMGDEETRGQFASVALFELAEVYMAEADLARGEARESEEAGRLLSWSRAVEQYASQLLLVLEDIELGFPVELRSHEREVPAVEVAGRIVMLAHPRKDQQPAYERAVLSRFCSGHACKQLTQTLSDEAPIPMSAASVAPHWDFSATGPVCSSNGLSLAFHAGGQLAAQRSLCAQLLQEAEVLATELAWQQRHSVNVDWDGLKILPTPQRPQHLVLLNEAGDSLLLTLPLIYGTPGLLQKLSPWLRQRHQAAGAASLALVAAELGWE
;
A
#
# COMPACT_ATOMS: atom_id res chain seq x y z
N MET A 1 15.40 69.19 -51.36
CA MET A 1 14.64 69.56 -52.59
C MET A 1 14.72 68.37 -53.54
N ARG A 2 13.55 67.81 -53.92
CA ARG A 2 13.26 66.63 -54.80
C ARG A 2 13.64 65.25 -54.22
N LEU A 3 12.70 64.36 -53.85
CA LEU A 3 11.72 63.56 -54.67
C LEU A 3 12.49 62.63 -55.63
N ASP A 4 12.38 61.29 -55.64
CA ASP A 4 11.21 60.38 -55.65
C ASP A 4 11.65 58.95 -55.21
N SER A 5 10.93 58.21 -54.36
CA SER A 5 9.76 57.33 -54.65
C SER A 5 9.99 56.25 -55.71
N VAL A 6 10.27 54.99 -55.31
CA VAL A 6 9.74 53.78 -55.98
C VAL A 6 9.45 52.68 -54.95
N ARG A 7 8.20 52.21 -55.00
CA ARG A 7 7.58 51.11 -54.26
C ARG A 7 8.10 49.75 -54.73
N PHE A 8 8.18 48.75 -53.85
CA PHE A 8 7.73 47.39 -54.17
C PHE A 8 7.23 46.65 -52.92
N LEU A 9 5.96 46.25 -52.97
CA LEU A 9 5.35 45.23 -52.13
C LEU A 9 6.04 43.88 -52.37
N CYS A 10 6.23 43.09 -51.32
CA CYS A 10 5.89 41.67 -51.37
C CYS A 10 5.62 41.13 -49.98
N ALA A 11 4.50 40.43 -49.87
CA ALA A 11 3.92 39.85 -48.68
C ALA A 11 4.64 38.57 -48.25
N ALA A 12 4.70 38.33 -46.93
CA ALA A 12 4.66 36.98 -46.40
C ALA A 12 4.07 37.02 -44.98
N LEU A 13 2.79 36.69 -44.90
CA LEU A 13 2.13 36.26 -43.67
C LEU A 13 2.88 35.05 -43.10
N CYS A 14 3.25 35.10 -41.82
CA CYS A 14 3.34 33.91 -40.98
C CYS A 14 2.67 34.21 -39.65
N LEU A 15 1.36 33.96 -39.60
CA LEU A 15 0.63 33.75 -38.36
C LEU A 15 1.18 32.46 -37.72
N CYS A 16 2.14 32.59 -36.83
CA CYS A 16 2.42 31.55 -35.84
C CYS A 16 1.38 31.69 -34.73
N ALA A 17 0.20 31.10 -34.97
CA ALA A 17 -0.73 30.75 -33.90
C ALA A 17 -0.03 29.72 -33.00
N PHE A 18 0.64 30.19 -31.95
CA PHE A 18 1.07 29.33 -30.86
C PHE A 18 -0.19 28.81 -30.18
N CYS A 19 -0.63 27.61 -30.59
CA CYS A 19 -1.43 26.75 -29.76
C CYS A 19 -0.69 26.56 -28.44
N SER A 20 -1.07 27.34 -27.43
CA SER A 20 -0.75 27.04 -26.04
C SER A 20 -1.52 25.78 -25.70
N VAL A 21 -0.91 24.63 -25.95
CA VAL A 21 -1.34 23.40 -25.29
C VAL A 21 -0.98 23.63 -23.84
N ALA A 22 -1.95 24.06 -23.05
CA ALA A 22 -1.85 24.01 -21.60
C ALA A 22 -1.85 22.52 -21.25
N TRP A 23 -0.65 21.96 -21.07
CA TRP A 23 -0.52 20.69 -20.39
C TRP A 23 -0.97 20.99 -18.97
N ALA A 24 -2.21 20.62 -18.67
CA ALA A 24 -2.66 20.51 -17.30
C ALA A 24 -1.79 19.41 -16.68
N GLU A 25 -0.70 19.82 -16.01
CA GLU A 25 -0.08 18.97 -15.01
C GLU A 25 -1.21 18.57 -14.07
N ALA A 26 -1.50 17.26 -14.07
CA ALA A 26 -2.39 16.69 -13.09
C ALA A 26 -1.83 17.09 -11.72
N VAL A 27 -2.50 18.03 -11.06
CA VAL A 27 -2.21 18.36 -9.67
C VAL A 27 -2.36 17.03 -8.92
N PRO A 28 -1.28 16.44 -8.37
CA PRO A 28 -1.43 15.24 -7.57
C PRO A 28 -2.42 15.60 -6.46
N GLY A 29 -3.48 14.79 -6.34
CA GLY A 29 -4.44 14.93 -5.24
C GLY A 29 -3.70 14.96 -3.91
N PRO A 30 -4.32 15.49 -2.84
CA PRO A 30 -3.69 15.56 -1.53
C PRO A 30 -3.17 14.17 -1.16
N VAL A 31 -1.84 14.05 -1.06
CA VAL A 31 -1.18 12.83 -0.60
C VAL A 31 -1.56 12.72 0.88
N GLU A 32 -2.47 11.82 1.21
CA GLU A 32 -2.81 11.55 2.60
C GLU A 32 -1.51 11.21 3.34
N ALA A 33 -1.18 12.00 4.38
CA ALA A 33 0.03 11.83 5.16
C ALA A 33 0.19 10.37 5.62
N SER A 34 1.39 9.79 5.50
CA SER A 34 1.61 8.38 5.83
C SER A 34 1.33 8.09 7.32
N ARG A 35 1.11 6.80 7.68
CA ARG A 35 0.98 6.39 9.10
C ARG A 35 2.14 6.91 9.95
N TYR A 36 3.34 6.92 9.37
CA TYR A 36 4.55 7.43 9.99
C TYR A 36 4.46 8.95 10.22
N GLN A 37 4.18 9.73 9.17
CA GLN A 37 4.05 11.18 9.28
C GLN A 37 2.98 11.59 10.30
N ARG A 38 1.83 10.92 10.33
CA ARG A 38 0.79 11.21 11.35
C ARG A 38 1.26 10.90 12.76
N THR A 39 1.99 9.80 12.95
CA THR A 39 2.56 9.45 14.26
C THR A 39 3.54 10.53 14.71
N VAL A 40 4.47 10.95 13.84
CA VAL A 40 5.42 12.03 14.16
C VAL A 40 4.69 13.33 14.46
N SER A 41 3.69 13.70 13.65
CA SER A 41 2.88 14.91 13.86
C SER A 41 2.10 14.88 15.17
N ALA A 42 1.58 13.72 15.58
CA ALA A 42 0.92 13.56 16.88
C ALA A 42 1.93 13.70 18.04
N LEU A 43 3.12 13.11 17.87
CA LEU A 43 4.18 13.17 18.87
C LEU A 43 4.78 14.57 19.04
N THR A 44 4.71 15.45 18.03
CA THR A 44 5.12 16.86 18.20
C THR A 44 4.43 17.57 19.37
N MET A 45 3.19 17.19 19.67
CA MET A 45 2.39 17.71 20.79
C MET A 45 2.31 16.73 21.97
N GLY A 46 3.01 15.60 21.89
CA GLY A 46 3.03 14.56 22.92
C GLY A 46 3.96 14.90 24.09
N ASP A 47 4.01 14.01 25.07
CA ASP A 47 4.94 14.11 26.20
C ASP A 47 6.40 13.92 25.76
N GLU A 48 7.32 14.49 26.54
CA GLU A 48 8.75 14.50 26.24
C GLU A 48 9.39 13.12 26.29
N GLU A 49 8.94 12.26 27.19
CA GLU A 49 9.44 10.89 27.33
C GLU A 49 9.13 10.06 26.07
N THR A 50 7.88 10.10 25.60
CA THR A 50 7.45 9.40 24.40
C THR A 50 8.14 9.95 23.15
N ARG A 51 8.36 11.26 23.06
CA ARG A 51 9.15 11.88 21.97
C ARG A 51 10.59 11.37 21.97
N GLY A 52 11.23 11.34 23.14
CA GLY A 52 12.59 10.83 23.31
C GLY A 52 12.70 9.38 22.86
N GLN A 53 11.80 8.52 23.31
CA GLN A 53 11.79 7.10 22.93
C GLN A 53 11.57 6.89 21.43
N PHE A 54 10.65 7.65 20.81
CA PHE A 54 10.46 7.60 19.36
C PHE A 54 11.74 8.01 18.61
N ALA A 55 12.35 9.12 19.01
CA ALA A 55 13.58 9.61 18.40
C ALA A 55 14.73 8.61 18.57
N SER A 56 14.86 7.99 19.74
CA SER A 56 15.86 6.93 19.98
C SER A 56 15.67 5.75 19.04
N VAL A 57 14.42 5.27 18.87
CA VAL A 57 14.14 4.18 17.94
C VAL A 57 14.46 4.60 16.50
N ALA A 58 14.00 5.78 16.07
CA ALA A 58 14.20 6.25 14.70
C ALA A 58 15.69 6.42 14.35
N LEU A 59 16.46 7.07 15.22
CA LEU A 59 17.89 7.30 15.03
C LEU A 59 18.69 6.00 15.08
N PHE A 60 18.31 5.04 15.92
CA PHE A 60 18.95 3.72 15.98
C PHE A 60 18.76 2.96 14.67
N GLU A 61 17.52 2.84 14.19
CA GLU A 61 17.21 2.17 12.92
C GLU A 61 17.91 2.87 11.74
N LEU A 62 17.99 4.21 11.76
CA LEU A 62 18.68 4.98 10.73
C LEU A 62 20.20 4.74 10.76
N ALA A 63 20.80 4.63 11.96
CA ALA A 63 22.21 4.30 12.10
C ALA A 63 22.51 2.90 11.54
N GLU A 64 21.65 1.90 11.81
CA GLU A 64 21.80 0.56 11.25
C GLU A 64 21.75 0.56 9.71
N VAL A 65 20.82 1.31 9.13
CA VAL A 65 20.71 1.52 7.68
C VAL A 65 22.01 2.09 7.10
N TYR A 66 22.55 3.17 7.67
CA TYR A 66 23.77 3.77 7.15
C TYR A 66 25.00 2.87 7.35
N MET A 67 25.09 2.11 8.44
CA MET A 67 26.15 1.11 8.61
C MET A 67 26.09 0.02 7.54
N ALA A 68 24.90 -0.49 7.23
CA ALA A 68 24.71 -1.49 6.17
C ALA A 68 25.09 -0.95 4.79
N GLU A 69 24.79 0.31 4.49
CA GLU A 69 25.21 0.97 3.25
C GLU A 69 26.74 1.11 3.16
N ALA A 70 27.41 1.47 4.25
CA ALA A 70 28.86 1.52 4.29
C ALA A 70 29.49 0.15 3.99
N ASP A 71 28.94 -0.92 4.57
CA ASP A 71 29.37 -2.30 4.32
C ASP A 71 29.14 -2.75 2.88
N LEU A 72 27.99 -2.39 2.31
CA LEU A 72 27.69 -2.68 0.91
C LEU A 72 28.72 -2.04 -0.02
N ALA A 73 29.04 -0.75 0.17
CA ALA A 73 30.05 -0.09 -0.65
C ALA A 73 31.46 -0.68 -0.49
N ARG A 74 31.81 -1.19 0.71
CA ARG A 74 33.07 -1.94 0.89
C ARG A 74 33.06 -3.26 0.12
N GLY A 75 31.90 -3.93 0.06
CA GLY A 75 31.69 -5.12 -0.75
C GLY A 75 31.89 -4.82 -2.24
N GLU A 76 31.17 -3.83 -2.76
CA GLU A 76 31.22 -3.41 -4.17
C GLU A 76 32.62 -2.91 -4.59
N ALA A 77 33.36 -2.28 -3.68
CA ALA A 77 34.72 -1.80 -3.94
C ALA A 77 35.70 -2.93 -4.32
N ARG A 78 35.43 -4.19 -3.95
CA ARG A 78 36.32 -5.32 -4.26
C ARG A 78 36.34 -5.67 -5.74
N GLU A 79 35.25 -5.39 -6.44
CA GLU A 79 35.02 -5.79 -7.84
C GLU A 79 34.90 -4.59 -8.79
N SER A 80 35.09 -3.37 -8.28
CA SER A 80 34.88 -2.12 -9.02
C SER A 80 36.18 -1.42 -9.40
N GLU A 81 36.25 -0.88 -10.62
CA GLU A 81 37.34 0.01 -11.06
C GLU A 81 37.37 1.33 -10.27
N GLU A 82 36.30 1.68 -9.55
CA GLU A 82 36.18 2.88 -8.71
C GLU A 82 36.38 2.58 -7.21
N ALA A 83 37.08 1.50 -6.86
CA ALA A 83 37.30 1.03 -5.49
C ALA A 83 37.69 2.13 -4.50
N GLY A 84 38.62 3.02 -4.89
CA GLY A 84 39.07 4.12 -4.05
C GLY A 84 37.95 5.11 -3.68
N ARG A 85 37.03 5.38 -4.60
CA ARG A 85 35.88 6.27 -4.37
C ARG A 85 34.87 5.61 -3.44
N LEU A 86 34.55 4.34 -3.67
CA LEU A 86 33.62 3.57 -2.82
C LEU A 86 34.14 3.41 -1.39
N LEU A 87 35.45 3.18 -1.21
CA LEU A 87 36.07 3.14 0.11
C LEU A 87 36.04 4.50 0.82
N SER A 88 36.24 5.60 0.09
CA SER A 88 36.10 6.94 0.66
C SER A 88 34.66 7.23 1.10
N TRP A 89 33.69 6.88 0.24
CA TRP A 89 32.27 7.04 0.52
C TRP A 89 31.83 6.20 1.74
N SER A 90 32.23 4.93 1.81
CA SER A 90 31.87 4.06 2.95
C SER A 90 32.35 4.62 4.29
N ARG A 91 33.56 5.20 4.35
CA ARG A 91 34.08 5.86 5.56
C ARG A 91 33.26 7.09 5.95
N ALA A 92 32.88 7.92 4.98
CA ALA A 92 32.05 9.09 5.25
C ALA A 92 30.66 8.69 5.76
N VAL A 93 30.08 7.63 5.18
CA VAL A 93 28.78 7.08 5.61
C VAL A 93 28.86 6.48 7.01
N GLU A 94 29.90 5.69 7.31
CA GLU A 94 30.14 5.14 8.65
C GLU A 94 30.35 6.23 9.70
N GLN A 95 31.06 7.31 9.34
CA GLN A 95 31.23 8.46 10.21
C GLN A 95 29.89 9.15 10.50
N TYR A 96 29.01 9.27 9.50
CA TYR A 96 27.67 9.81 9.70
C TYR A 96 26.83 8.90 10.60
N ALA A 97 26.84 7.58 10.38
CA ALA A 97 26.15 6.63 11.25
C ALA A 97 26.64 6.74 12.71
N SER A 98 27.95 6.87 12.91
CA SER A 98 28.54 7.10 14.24
C SER A 98 28.08 8.41 14.87
N GLN A 99 27.89 9.47 14.07
CA GLN A 99 27.34 10.74 14.56
C GLN A 99 25.89 10.62 15.02
N LEU A 100 25.09 9.73 14.42
CA LEU A 100 23.72 9.45 14.86
C LEU A 100 23.71 8.78 16.24
N LEU A 101 24.65 7.88 16.50
CA LEU A 101 24.80 7.25 17.83
C LEU A 101 25.16 8.28 18.92
N LEU A 102 25.94 9.30 18.59
CA LEU A 102 26.18 10.41 19.53
C LEU A 102 24.90 11.21 19.84
N VAL A 103 23.98 11.34 18.87
CA VAL A 103 22.68 11.98 19.13
C VAL A 103 21.80 11.08 20.02
N LEU A 104 21.90 9.76 19.88
CA LEU A 104 21.23 8.83 20.81
C LEU A 104 21.73 9.01 22.25
N GLU A 105 23.04 9.12 22.43
CA GLU A 105 23.65 9.39 23.74
C GLU A 105 23.14 10.71 24.34
N ASP A 106 22.98 11.76 23.53
CA ASP A 106 22.37 13.03 23.98
C ASP A 106 20.92 12.80 24.47
N ILE A 107 20.12 11.97 23.80
CA ILE A 107 18.76 11.64 24.27
C ILE A 107 18.81 10.88 25.60
N GLU A 108 19.71 9.90 25.75
CA GLU A 108 19.87 9.11 26.97
C GLU A 108 20.31 9.96 28.17
N LEU A 109 21.08 11.02 27.93
CA LEU A 109 21.48 12.01 28.93
C LEU A 109 20.34 12.98 29.31
N GLY A 110 19.17 12.86 28.67
CA GLY A 110 17.99 13.66 28.97
C GLY A 110 17.97 15.02 28.29
N PHE A 111 18.71 15.21 27.19
CA PHE A 111 18.56 16.42 26.39
C PHE A 111 17.18 16.48 25.73
N PRO A 112 16.56 17.68 25.64
CA PRO A 112 15.22 17.81 25.10
C PRO A 112 15.19 17.42 23.62
N VAL A 113 14.14 16.68 23.25
CA VAL A 113 13.92 16.19 21.90
C VAL A 113 12.77 16.96 21.25
N GLU A 114 13.06 17.58 20.11
CA GLU A 114 12.06 18.19 19.25
C GLU A 114 11.88 17.38 17.98
N LEU A 115 10.62 17.10 17.63
CA LEU A 115 10.26 16.50 16.36
C LEU A 115 9.78 17.60 15.43
N ARG A 116 10.16 17.52 14.16
CA ARG A 116 9.71 18.44 13.10
C ARG A 116 9.07 17.62 12.00
N SER A 117 7.84 17.96 11.62
CA SER A 117 7.09 17.29 10.57
C SER A 117 6.38 18.35 9.72
N HIS A 118 6.62 18.31 8.41
CA HIS A 118 5.93 19.15 7.43
C HIS A 118 5.29 18.24 6.38
N GLU A 119 4.13 18.62 5.83
CA GLU A 119 3.31 17.76 4.94
C GLU A 119 4.03 17.22 3.70
N ARG A 120 5.18 17.80 3.32
CA ARG A 120 5.94 17.44 2.11
C ARG A 120 7.41 17.17 2.37
N GLU A 121 7.83 17.13 3.63
CA GLU A 121 9.22 16.91 4.00
C GLU A 121 9.36 15.62 4.80
N VAL A 122 10.56 15.04 4.74
CA VAL A 122 10.94 13.97 5.65
C VAL A 122 10.96 14.54 7.06
N PRO A 123 10.36 13.86 8.05
CA PRO A 123 10.42 14.34 9.42
C PRO A 123 11.87 14.43 9.91
N ALA A 124 12.12 15.32 10.86
CA ALA A 124 13.43 15.52 11.45
C ALA A 124 13.37 15.46 12.97
N VAL A 125 14.46 15.02 13.57
CA VAL A 125 14.71 15.06 15.01
C VAL A 125 15.71 16.16 15.28
N GLU A 126 15.46 16.96 16.31
CA GLU A 126 16.43 17.89 16.85
C GLU A 126 16.72 17.56 18.32
N VAL A 127 18.01 17.43 18.64
CA VAL A 127 18.51 17.22 20.00
C VAL A 127 19.76 18.07 20.18
N ALA A 128 19.82 18.86 21.26
CA ALA A 128 20.96 19.73 21.56
C ALA A 128 21.39 20.64 20.36
N GLY A 129 20.43 21.10 19.55
CA GLY A 129 20.66 21.92 18.36
C GLY A 129 21.18 21.16 17.13
N ARG A 130 21.28 19.83 17.19
CA ARG A 130 21.64 18.97 16.05
C ARG A 130 20.38 18.48 15.39
N ILE A 131 20.17 18.86 14.13
CA ILE A 131 19.01 18.44 13.34
C ILE A 131 19.41 17.25 12.46
N VAL A 132 18.66 16.15 12.57
CA VAL A 132 18.81 14.94 11.77
C VAL A 132 17.52 14.70 10.99
N MET A 133 17.62 14.63 9.67
CA MET A 133 16.51 14.19 8.82
C MET A 133 16.34 12.67 8.94
N LEU A 134 15.11 12.21 9.19
CA LEU A 134 14.76 10.79 9.27
C LEU A 134 14.53 10.23 7.85
N ALA A 135 15.56 10.32 7.02
CA ALA A 135 15.52 9.96 5.61
C ALA A 135 16.49 8.82 5.30
N HIS A 136 15.96 7.76 4.72
CA HIS A 136 16.73 6.65 4.19
C HIS A 136 17.62 7.14 3.02
N PRO A 137 18.89 6.69 2.92
CA PRO A 137 19.80 7.08 1.83
C PRO A 137 19.27 6.70 0.44
N ARG A 138 18.47 5.64 0.37
CA ARG A 138 17.74 5.19 -0.83
C ARG A 138 16.26 5.52 -0.71
N LYS A 139 15.75 6.42 -1.56
CA LYS A 139 14.38 6.94 -1.50
C LYS A 139 13.31 5.85 -1.62
N ASP A 140 13.53 4.85 -2.46
CA ASP A 140 12.64 3.71 -2.68
C ASP A 140 12.50 2.81 -1.45
N GLN A 141 13.46 2.85 -0.53
CA GLN A 141 13.46 2.07 0.71
C GLN A 141 12.97 2.86 1.93
N GLN A 142 12.66 4.16 1.78
CA GLN A 142 12.06 4.99 2.83
C GLN A 142 10.84 4.33 3.50
N PRO A 143 9.86 3.75 2.76
CA PRO A 143 8.68 3.15 3.39
C PRO A 143 9.01 1.92 4.26
N ALA A 144 10.10 1.21 3.97
CA ALA A 144 10.53 0.06 4.77
C ALA A 144 11.14 0.52 6.11
N TYR A 145 12.00 1.54 6.07
CA TYR A 145 12.53 2.20 7.26
C TYR A 145 11.42 2.74 8.17
N GLU A 146 10.48 3.50 7.61
CA GLU A 146 9.35 4.06 8.37
C GLU A 146 8.54 2.98 9.09
N ARG A 147 8.34 1.83 8.43
CA ARG A 147 7.62 0.69 9.01
C ARG A 147 8.40 0.00 10.13
N ALA A 148 9.73 -0.15 9.99
CA ALA A 148 10.59 -0.71 11.02
C ALA A 148 10.55 0.15 12.29
N VAL A 149 10.70 1.47 12.15
CA VAL A 149 10.61 2.43 13.25
C VAL A 149 9.28 2.33 13.97
N LEU A 150 8.15 2.38 13.23
CA LEU A 150 6.82 2.24 13.85
C LEU A 150 6.66 0.90 14.55
N SER A 151 7.08 -0.21 13.92
CA SER A 151 6.93 -1.53 14.51
C SER A 151 7.67 -1.64 15.85
N ARG A 152 8.90 -1.11 15.91
CA ARG A 152 9.72 -1.16 17.11
C ARG A 152 9.19 -0.22 18.19
N PHE A 153 8.89 1.03 17.84
CA PHE A 153 8.31 2.01 18.77
C PHE A 153 6.99 1.52 19.37
N CYS A 154 6.11 0.96 18.54
CA CYS A 154 4.79 0.49 18.96
C CYS A 154 4.80 -0.86 19.68
N SER A 155 5.91 -1.60 19.65
CA SER A 155 6.05 -2.78 20.52
C SER A 155 6.15 -2.40 22.00
N GLY A 156 6.67 -1.20 22.31
CA GLY A 156 6.76 -0.66 23.66
C GLY A 156 5.59 0.25 24.08
N HIS A 157 4.70 0.62 23.15
CA HIS A 157 3.67 1.66 23.38
C HIS A 157 2.30 1.29 22.83
N ALA A 158 1.25 1.82 23.47
CA ALA A 158 -0.12 1.75 22.96
C ALA A 158 -0.33 2.70 21.76
N CYS A 159 0.35 2.42 20.64
CA CYS A 159 0.26 3.19 19.40
C CYS A 159 -1.12 3.19 18.74
N LYS A 160 -2.09 2.42 19.25
CA LYS A 160 -3.42 2.31 18.64
C LYS A 160 -4.09 3.68 18.50
N GLN A 161 -3.84 4.62 19.41
CA GLN A 161 -4.37 5.99 19.35
C GLN A 161 -3.54 6.91 18.43
N LEU A 162 -2.23 6.68 18.31
CA LEU A 162 -1.30 7.48 17.48
C LEU A 162 -1.29 7.07 16.00
N THR A 163 -1.58 5.79 15.72
CA THR A 163 -1.57 5.20 14.37
C THR A 163 -2.96 5.08 13.74
N GLN A 164 -4.00 5.42 14.51
CA GLN A 164 -5.38 5.51 14.01
C GLN A 164 -5.40 6.51 12.85
N THR A 165 -5.69 5.99 11.66
CA THR A 165 -6.28 6.80 10.59
C THR A 165 -7.54 7.45 11.19
N LEU A 166 -7.73 8.75 10.99
CA LEU A 166 -9.04 9.40 11.15
C LEU A 166 -10.12 8.82 10.21
N SER A 167 -9.77 7.80 9.41
CA SER A 167 -10.68 6.99 8.62
C SER A 167 -10.97 5.68 9.35
N ASP A 168 -12.26 5.52 9.71
CA ASP A 168 -12.94 4.28 10.12
C ASP A 168 -12.78 3.18 9.06
N GLU A 169 -11.58 2.61 8.91
CA GLU A 169 -11.43 1.36 8.19
C GLU A 169 -11.94 0.25 9.12
N ALA A 170 -13.06 -0.37 8.72
CA ALA A 170 -13.70 -1.42 9.51
C ALA A 170 -12.66 -2.52 9.82
N PRO A 171 -12.62 -3.03 11.08
CA PRO A 171 -11.66 -4.06 11.44
C PRO A 171 -11.86 -5.29 10.54
N ILE A 172 -10.78 -5.72 9.88
CA ILE A 172 -10.75 -7.00 9.17
C ILE A 172 -10.77 -8.10 10.25
N PRO A 173 -11.72 -9.05 10.19
CA PRO A 173 -11.81 -10.11 11.19
C PRO A 173 -10.61 -11.05 11.08
N MET A 174 -10.16 -11.62 12.21
CA MET A 174 -9.03 -12.57 12.23
C MET A 174 -9.32 -13.90 11.52
N SER A 175 -10.59 -14.17 11.23
CA SER A 175 -11.07 -15.31 10.48
C SER A 175 -12.23 -14.88 9.60
N ALA A 176 -12.37 -15.49 8.43
CA ALA A 176 -13.54 -15.29 7.60
C ALA A 176 -14.81 -15.58 8.40
N ALA A 177 -15.81 -14.69 8.28
CA ALA A 177 -17.08 -14.91 8.94
C ALA A 177 -17.75 -16.18 8.41
N SER A 178 -18.49 -16.90 9.26
CA SER A 178 -19.41 -17.92 8.77
C SER A 178 -20.51 -17.21 7.99
N VAL A 179 -20.67 -17.54 6.71
CA VAL A 179 -21.68 -16.88 5.89
C VAL A 179 -23.05 -17.52 6.11
N ALA A 180 -24.03 -16.68 6.49
CA ALA A 180 -25.44 -17.04 6.51
C ALA A 180 -26.16 -16.27 5.38
N PRO A 181 -26.39 -16.90 4.21
CA PRO A 181 -27.00 -16.20 3.08
C PRO A 181 -28.43 -15.77 3.40
N HIS A 182 -28.78 -14.54 3.06
CA HIS A 182 -30.17 -14.10 2.98
C HIS A 182 -30.81 -14.69 1.71
N TRP A 183 -32.05 -15.15 1.80
CA TRP A 183 -32.78 -15.75 0.68
C TRP A 183 -34.05 -14.97 0.39
N ASP A 184 -34.19 -14.55 -0.87
CA ASP A 184 -35.39 -13.95 -1.42
C ASP A 184 -35.99 -14.85 -2.49
N PHE A 185 -37.31 -15.00 -2.47
CA PHE A 185 -38.04 -15.84 -3.41
C PHE A 185 -39.01 -14.98 -4.21
N SER A 186 -38.87 -15.04 -5.54
CA SER A 186 -39.69 -14.26 -6.46
C SER A 186 -40.17 -15.09 -7.65
N ALA A 187 -41.02 -14.51 -8.49
CA ALA A 187 -41.50 -15.17 -9.71
C ALA A 187 -40.37 -15.49 -10.70
N THR A 188 -39.26 -14.75 -10.68
CA THR A 188 -38.10 -14.99 -11.55
C THR A 188 -37.19 -16.10 -11.03
N GLY A 189 -37.33 -16.48 -9.76
CA GLY A 189 -36.53 -17.53 -9.11
C GLY A 189 -36.01 -17.10 -7.74
N PRO A 190 -35.30 -18.02 -7.06
CA PRO A 190 -34.68 -17.73 -5.78
C PRO A 190 -33.37 -16.95 -5.97
N VAL A 191 -33.13 -15.99 -5.09
CA VAL A 191 -31.89 -15.21 -5.03
C VAL A 191 -31.32 -15.35 -3.63
N CYS A 192 -30.02 -15.63 -3.54
CA CYS A 192 -29.32 -15.59 -2.27
C CYS A 192 -28.31 -14.44 -2.24
N SER A 193 -28.09 -13.83 -1.08
CA SER A 193 -27.17 -12.71 -0.94
C SER A 193 -26.46 -12.65 0.41
N SER A 194 -25.27 -12.05 0.42
CA SER A 194 -24.50 -11.72 1.61
C SER A 194 -23.47 -10.63 1.29
N ASN A 195 -23.33 -9.61 2.15
CA ASN A 195 -22.28 -8.59 2.05
C ASN A 195 -22.10 -7.97 0.65
N GLY A 196 -23.21 -7.68 -0.03
CA GLY A 196 -23.20 -7.08 -1.37
C GLY A 196 -22.97 -8.07 -2.52
N LEU A 197 -22.67 -9.35 -2.25
CA LEU A 197 -22.63 -10.40 -3.27
C LEU A 197 -23.96 -11.13 -3.32
N SER A 198 -24.53 -11.29 -4.52
CA SER A 198 -25.78 -12.00 -4.74
C SER A 198 -25.69 -12.99 -5.91
N LEU A 199 -26.42 -14.09 -5.81
CA LEU A 199 -26.52 -15.12 -6.84
C LEU A 199 -28.00 -15.44 -7.10
N ALA A 200 -28.42 -15.25 -8.34
CA ALA A 200 -29.78 -15.54 -8.82
C ALA A 200 -29.82 -16.90 -9.54
N PHE A 201 -30.88 -17.65 -9.28
CA PHE A 201 -31.17 -18.94 -9.90
C PHE A 201 -32.50 -18.88 -10.66
N HIS A 202 -32.70 -19.79 -11.63
CA HIS A 202 -33.99 -19.88 -12.31
C HIS A 202 -35.10 -20.45 -11.40
N ALA A 203 -36.34 -20.09 -11.72
CA ALA A 203 -37.52 -20.71 -11.09
C ALA A 203 -37.58 -22.22 -11.43
N GLY A 204 -37.94 -23.05 -10.45
CA GLY A 204 -38.15 -24.49 -10.66
C GLY A 204 -36.91 -25.39 -10.57
N GLY A 205 -35.75 -24.87 -10.17
CA GLY A 205 -34.55 -25.68 -9.91
C GLY A 205 -34.58 -26.47 -8.60
N GLN A 206 -33.53 -27.27 -8.35
CA GLN A 206 -33.40 -28.06 -7.11
C GLN A 206 -32.91 -27.19 -5.95
N LEU A 207 -33.85 -26.69 -5.13
CA LEU A 207 -33.56 -25.75 -4.05
C LEU A 207 -32.46 -26.20 -3.07
N ALA A 208 -32.36 -27.50 -2.78
CA ALA A 208 -31.32 -28.03 -1.89
C ALA A 208 -29.91 -27.87 -2.49
N ALA A 209 -29.75 -28.18 -3.78
CA ALA A 209 -28.49 -28.00 -4.50
C ALA A 209 -28.15 -26.51 -4.65
N GLN A 210 -29.13 -25.68 -5.02
CA GLN A 210 -28.98 -24.21 -5.11
C GLN A 210 -28.53 -23.61 -3.77
N ARG A 211 -29.10 -24.08 -2.65
CA ARG A 211 -28.69 -23.66 -1.30
C ARG A 211 -27.25 -24.00 -0.97
N SER A 212 -26.84 -25.24 -1.24
CA SER A 212 -25.46 -25.69 -1.02
C SER A 212 -24.48 -24.88 -1.87
N LEU A 213 -24.80 -24.70 -3.15
CA LEU A 213 -23.95 -23.99 -4.10
C LEU A 213 -23.76 -22.52 -3.71
N CYS A 214 -24.86 -21.85 -3.37
CA CYS A 214 -24.81 -20.47 -2.90
C CYS A 214 -23.98 -20.34 -1.61
N ALA A 215 -24.24 -21.19 -0.61
CA ALA A 215 -23.51 -21.14 0.64
C ALA A 215 -21.99 -21.33 0.42
N GLN A 216 -21.63 -22.28 -0.44
CA GLN A 216 -20.23 -22.52 -0.81
C GLN A 216 -19.60 -21.32 -1.51
N LEU A 217 -20.25 -20.75 -2.53
CA LEU A 217 -19.75 -19.57 -3.24
C LEU A 217 -19.49 -18.40 -2.29
N LEU A 218 -20.49 -18.06 -1.49
CA LEU A 218 -20.39 -16.90 -0.60
C LEU A 218 -19.32 -17.13 0.48
N GLN A 219 -19.19 -18.36 0.98
CA GLN A 219 -18.13 -18.71 1.94
C GLN A 219 -16.73 -18.63 1.31
N GLU A 220 -16.53 -19.20 0.12
CA GLU A 220 -15.24 -19.14 -0.59
C GLU A 220 -14.85 -17.68 -0.92
N ALA A 221 -15.82 -16.88 -1.41
CA ALA A 221 -15.59 -15.48 -1.73
C ALA A 221 -15.22 -14.65 -0.49
N GLU A 222 -15.89 -14.87 0.64
CA GLU A 222 -15.60 -14.14 1.87
C GLU A 222 -14.27 -14.53 2.51
N VAL A 223 -13.90 -15.82 2.44
CA VAL A 223 -12.56 -16.29 2.85
C VAL A 223 -11.49 -15.60 2.01
N LEU A 224 -11.65 -15.61 0.69
CA LEU A 224 -10.70 -14.95 -0.21
C LEU A 224 -10.62 -13.43 0.05
N ALA A 225 -11.76 -12.75 0.24
CA ALA A 225 -11.79 -11.32 0.54
C ALA A 225 -11.06 -10.97 1.84
N THR A 226 -11.31 -11.75 2.90
CA THR A 226 -10.69 -11.54 4.21
C THR A 226 -9.17 -11.69 4.13
N GLU A 227 -8.70 -12.74 3.46
CA GLU A 227 -7.26 -13.02 3.32
C GLU A 227 -6.56 -11.98 2.45
N LEU A 228 -7.17 -11.57 1.32
CA LEU A 228 -6.64 -10.49 0.49
C LEU A 228 -6.52 -9.17 1.27
N ALA A 229 -7.53 -8.83 2.07
CA ALA A 229 -7.49 -7.64 2.89
C ALA A 229 -6.38 -7.70 3.95
N TRP A 230 -6.16 -8.88 4.57
CA TRP A 230 -5.03 -9.09 5.46
C TRP A 230 -3.67 -8.92 4.76
N GLN A 231 -3.51 -9.44 3.54
CA GLN A 231 -2.28 -9.28 2.76
C GLN A 231 -2.02 -7.79 2.44
N GLN A 232 -3.05 -7.08 1.99
CA GLN A 232 -2.96 -5.64 1.72
C GLN A 232 -2.60 -4.84 2.98
N ARG A 233 -3.17 -5.20 4.14
CA ARG A 233 -2.81 -4.58 5.43
C ARG A 233 -1.34 -4.78 5.81
N HIS A 234 -0.76 -5.90 5.39
CA HIS A 234 0.68 -6.19 5.54
C HIS A 234 1.54 -5.66 4.38
N SER A 235 0.98 -4.76 3.56
CA SER A 235 1.66 -4.10 2.43
C SER A 235 2.06 -5.04 1.29
N VAL A 236 1.38 -6.17 1.13
CA VAL A 236 1.50 -7.00 -0.07
C VAL A 236 0.74 -6.32 -1.20
N ASN A 237 1.42 -6.13 -2.34
CA ASN A 237 0.80 -5.56 -3.53
C ASN A 237 0.03 -6.66 -4.27
N VAL A 238 -1.30 -6.52 -4.37
CA VAL A 238 -2.16 -7.46 -5.10
C VAL A 238 -2.30 -6.99 -6.54
N ASP A 239 -1.79 -7.76 -7.48
CA ASP A 239 -2.03 -7.59 -8.91
C ASP A 239 -3.41 -8.18 -9.26
N TRP A 240 -4.42 -7.33 -9.25
CA TRP A 240 -5.80 -7.72 -9.46
C TRP A 240 -6.12 -8.24 -10.86
N ASP A 241 -5.31 -7.90 -11.86
CA ASP A 241 -5.47 -8.35 -13.23
C ASP A 241 -4.67 -9.65 -13.46
N GLY A 242 -3.59 -9.85 -12.69
CA GLY A 242 -2.76 -11.06 -12.64
C GLY A 242 -3.23 -12.16 -11.67
N LEU A 243 -4.23 -11.90 -10.82
CA LEU A 243 -4.77 -12.86 -9.85
C LEU A 243 -5.14 -14.19 -10.51
N LYS A 244 -4.55 -15.29 -10.02
CA LYS A 244 -4.78 -16.64 -10.54
C LYS A 244 -4.87 -17.64 -9.39
N ILE A 245 -5.71 -18.66 -9.58
CA ILE A 245 -5.83 -19.79 -8.66
C ILE A 245 -5.24 -21.01 -9.36
N LEU A 246 -4.23 -21.61 -8.74
CA LEU A 246 -3.58 -22.82 -9.19
C LEU A 246 -3.98 -24.00 -8.30
N PRO A 247 -4.17 -25.21 -8.87
CA PRO A 247 -4.37 -26.40 -8.06
C PRO A 247 -3.08 -26.73 -7.30
N THR A 248 -3.21 -27.27 -6.09
CA THR A 248 -2.07 -27.89 -5.41
C THR A 248 -2.15 -29.41 -5.58
N PRO A 249 -1.13 -30.07 -6.16
CA PRO A 249 -1.17 -31.51 -6.40
C PRO A 249 -1.44 -32.29 -5.11
N GLN A 250 -2.39 -33.24 -5.18
CA GLN A 250 -2.75 -34.15 -4.07
C GLN A 250 -3.31 -33.46 -2.82
N ARG A 251 -3.76 -32.21 -2.93
CA ARG A 251 -4.25 -31.42 -1.80
C ARG A 251 -5.56 -30.72 -2.17
N PRO A 252 -6.50 -30.57 -1.22
CA PRO A 252 -7.75 -29.85 -1.47
C PRO A 252 -7.57 -28.32 -1.54
N GLN A 253 -6.41 -27.82 -1.10
CA GLN A 253 -6.09 -26.41 -1.18
C GLN A 253 -5.70 -25.99 -2.60
N HIS A 254 -5.78 -24.69 -2.82
CA HIS A 254 -5.46 -24.01 -4.05
C HIS A 254 -4.50 -22.88 -3.71
N LEU A 255 -3.50 -22.69 -4.56
CA LEU A 255 -2.54 -21.61 -4.42
C LEU A 255 -3.07 -20.39 -5.17
N VAL A 256 -3.38 -19.33 -4.46
CA VAL A 256 -3.77 -18.04 -5.04
C VAL A 256 -2.51 -17.21 -5.23
N LEU A 257 -2.12 -16.94 -6.47
CA LEU A 257 -1.00 -16.06 -6.78
C LEU A 257 -1.47 -14.61 -6.73
N LEU A 258 -0.80 -13.81 -5.92
CA LEU A 258 -1.15 -12.41 -5.68
C LEU A 258 -0.45 -11.44 -6.62
N ASN A 259 0.77 -11.77 -7.06
CA ASN A 259 1.58 -10.96 -7.96
C ASN A 259 2.71 -11.81 -8.60
N GLU A 260 3.44 -11.19 -9.53
CA GLU A 260 4.60 -11.79 -10.21
C GLU A 260 5.84 -11.93 -9.29
N ALA A 261 5.84 -11.31 -8.10
CA ALA A 261 6.92 -11.46 -7.11
C ALA A 261 6.84 -12.78 -6.34
N GLY A 262 5.76 -13.55 -6.51
CA GLY A 262 5.58 -14.87 -5.90
C GLY A 262 4.79 -14.86 -4.58
N ASP A 263 4.25 -13.71 -4.18
CA ASP A 263 3.35 -13.66 -3.02
C ASP A 263 2.12 -14.52 -3.29
N SER A 264 1.77 -15.37 -2.34
CA SER A 264 0.71 -16.35 -2.53
C SER A 264 -0.03 -16.71 -1.25
N LEU A 265 -1.29 -17.12 -1.42
CA LEU A 265 -2.15 -17.65 -0.36
C LEU A 265 -2.47 -19.11 -0.63
N LEU A 266 -2.66 -19.89 0.44
CA LEU A 266 -3.10 -21.27 0.33
C LEU A 266 -4.51 -21.40 0.91
N LEU A 267 -5.52 -21.53 0.04
CA LEU A 267 -6.95 -21.50 0.42
C LEU A 267 -7.72 -22.67 -0.18
N THR A 268 -8.84 -23.06 0.43
CA THR A 268 -9.73 -24.08 -0.17
C THR A 268 -10.81 -23.38 -0.97
N LEU A 269 -10.60 -23.27 -2.29
CA LEU A 269 -11.49 -22.55 -3.22
C LEU A 269 -11.96 -23.43 -4.39
N PRO A 270 -12.51 -24.63 -4.15
CA PRO A 270 -12.85 -25.57 -5.22
C PRO A 270 -13.91 -25.04 -6.18
N LEU A 271 -14.88 -24.23 -5.72
CA LEU A 271 -15.91 -23.69 -6.61
C LEU A 271 -15.37 -22.55 -7.47
N ILE A 272 -14.60 -21.62 -6.88
CA ILE A 272 -14.01 -20.49 -7.61
C ILE A 272 -12.98 -21.00 -8.63
N TYR A 273 -12.15 -21.99 -8.24
CA TYR A 273 -11.20 -22.62 -9.15
C TYR A 273 -11.90 -23.40 -10.28
N GLY A 274 -12.93 -24.18 -9.93
CA GLY A 274 -13.64 -25.05 -10.87
C GLY A 274 -14.52 -24.32 -11.88
N THR A 275 -14.79 -23.02 -11.68
CA THR A 275 -15.69 -22.23 -12.53
C THR A 275 -14.89 -21.21 -13.37
N PRO A 276 -14.74 -21.43 -14.68
CA PRO A 276 -13.97 -20.54 -15.55
C PRO A 276 -14.46 -19.10 -15.49
N GLY A 277 -13.54 -18.14 -15.31
CA GLY A 277 -13.85 -16.71 -15.31
C GLY A 277 -14.53 -16.19 -14.03
N LEU A 278 -14.85 -17.05 -13.06
CA LEU A 278 -15.54 -16.63 -11.84
C LEU A 278 -14.67 -15.71 -10.98
N LEU A 279 -13.37 -15.99 -10.85
CA LEU A 279 -12.45 -15.12 -10.12
C LEU A 279 -12.40 -13.70 -10.71
N GLN A 280 -12.36 -13.59 -12.04
CA GLN A 280 -12.36 -12.29 -12.72
C GLN A 280 -13.68 -11.54 -12.52
N LYS A 281 -14.82 -12.25 -12.55
CA LYS A 281 -16.14 -11.68 -12.22
C LYS A 281 -16.23 -11.21 -10.76
N LEU A 282 -15.57 -11.90 -9.82
CA LEU A 282 -15.54 -11.53 -8.40
C LEU A 282 -14.56 -10.39 -8.07
N SER A 283 -13.52 -10.17 -8.89
CA SER A 283 -12.45 -9.18 -8.64
C SER A 283 -12.96 -7.78 -8.26
N PRO A 284 -13.97 -7.19 -8.93
CA PRO A 284 -14.50 -5.87 -8.55
C PRO A 284 -15.09 -5.85 -7.12
N TRP A 285 -15.78 -6.92 -6.72
CA TRP A 285 -16.33 -7.06 -5.38
C TRP A 285 -15.21 -7.27 -4.35
N LEU A 286 -14.25 -8.15 -4.63
CA LEU A 286 -13.09 -8.42 -3.76
C LEU A 286 -12.27 -7.16 -3.48
N ARG A 287 -12.05 -6.32 -4.50
CA ARG A 287 -11.33 -5.03 -4.37
C ARG A 287 -11.97 -4.12 -3.33
N GLN A 288 -13.29 -4.08 -3.25
CA GLN A 288 -14.04 -3.10 -2.47
C GLN A 288 -14.60 -3.65 -1.15
N ARG A 289 -14.66 -4.97 -0.98
CA ARG A 289 -15.33 -5.65 0.13
C ARG A 289 -14.91 -5.16 1.52
N HIS A 290 -13.64 -4.83 1.71
CA HIS A 290 -13.08 -4.31 2.96
C HIS A 290 -12.62 -2.84 2.88
N GLN A 291 -12.97 -2.13 1.81
CA GLN A 291 -12.69 -0.69 1.68
C GLN A 291 -13.76 0.15 2.39
N ALA A 292 -13.37 1.34 2.87
CA ALA A 292 -14.24 2.27 3.61
C ALA A 292 -15.43 2.81 2.78
N ALA A 293 -15.35 2.79 1.45
CA ALA A 293 -16.43 3.24 0.56
C ALA A 293 -17.67 2.31 0.55
N GLY A 294 -17.59 1.16 1.23
CA GLY A 294 -18.63 0.13 1.27
C GLY A 294 -18.47 -0.88 0.14
N ALA A 295 -19.00 -2.09 0.34
CA ALA A 295 -18.91 -3.16 -0.65
C ALA A 295 -19.69 -2.80 -1.92
N ALA A 296 -19.04 -2.84 -3.09
CA ALA A 296 -19.74 -2.86 -4.37
C ALA A 296 -20.79 -3.97 -4.35
N SER A 297 -22.00 -3.69 -4.83
CA SER A 297 -22.96 -4.75 -5.08
C SER A 297 -22.56 -5.51 -6.34
N LEU A 298 -22.40 -6.83 -6.23
CA LEU A 298 -22.18 -7.73 -7.37
C LEU A 298 -23.33 -8.74 -7.44
N ALA A 299 -23.98 -8.79 -8.60
CA ALA A 299 -25.03 -9.76 -8.91
C ALA A 299 -24.49 -10.77 -9.93
N LEU A 300 -24.60 -12.05 -9.59
CA LEU A 300 -24.25 -13.17 -10.45
C LEU A 300 -25.53 -13.95 -10.80
N VAL A 301 -25.50 -14.61 -11.95
CA VAL A 301 -26.59 -15.48 -12.42
C VAL A 301 -26.03 -16.89 -12.59
N ALA A 302 -26.63 -17.88 -11.93
CA ALA A 302 -26.13 -19.26 -11.93
C ALA A 302 -26.06 -19.87 -13.33
N ALA A 303 -27.05 -19.59 -14.19
CA ALA A 303 -27.07 -20.02 -15.58
C ALA A 303 -25.87 -19.49 -16.40
N GLU A 304 -25.43 -18.24 -16.16
CA GLU A 304 -24.25 -17.67 -16.84
C GLU A 304 -22.93 -18.30 -16.40
N LEU A 305 -22.93 -18.96 -15.25
CA LEU A 305 -21.79 -19.69 -14.70
C LEU A 305 -21.80 -21.17 -15.09
N GLY A 306 -22.80 -21.61 -15.86
CA GLY A 306 -22.94 -23.01 -16.29
C GLY A 306 -23.36 -23.95 -15.15
N TRP A 307 -24.03 -23.42 -14.13
CA TRP A 307 -24.52 -24.20 -12.99
C TRP A 307 -25.98 -24.64 -13.12
N GLU A 308 -26.66 -24.19 -14.18
CA GLU A 308 -28.04 -24.53 -14.54
C GLU A 308 -28.17 -24.73 -16.07
#